data_AF-A0A3P6RQF9-F1
#
_entry.id   AF-A0A3P6RQF9-F1
#
_cell.length_a   1.000
_cell.length_b   1.000
_cell.length_c   1.000
_cell.angle_alpha   90.00
_cell.angle_beta   90.00
_cell.angle_gamma   90.00
#
_symmetry.space_group_name_H-M   'P 1'
#
loop_
_entity.id
_entity.type
_entity.pdbx_description
1 polymer ?
#
loop_
_entity_poly.entity_id
_entity_poly.type
_entity_poly.pdbx_seq_one_letter_code
_entity_poly.pdbx_strand_id
1 'polypeptide(L)' 'MRQSRKLWQFIFNSFRAAHLCAAGIACLINRIKKPLVTVGVDGSVYRFHPNFGRIMNAKISELVEKQYRVCLFSGYA' A
#
# COMPACT_ATOMS: atom_id res chain seq x y z
N MET A 1 32.56 6.55 3.06
CA MET A 1 31.25 7.09 3.52
C MET A 1 30.32 7.51 2.36
N ARG A 2 30.11 6.66 1.33
CA ARG A 2 29.23 6.96 0.17
C ARG A 2 28.04 6.00 0.02
N GLN A 3 28.02 4.91 0.81
CA GLN A 3 27.00 3.86 0.78
C GLN A 3 25.73 4.22 1.56
N SER A 4 25.85 4.98 2.67
CA SER A 4 24.73 5.23 3.59
C SER A 4 23.60 6.10 3.03
N ARG A 5 23.86 6.93 2.00
CA ARG A 5 22.82 7.77 1.39
C ARG A 5 21.85 6.99 0.49
N LYS A 6 22.24 5.81 -0.02
CA LYS A 6 21.37 4.99 -0.88
C LYS A 6 20.30 4.25 -0.08
N LEU A 7 20.62 3.82 1.14
CA LEU A 7 19.69 3.12 2.03
C LEU A 7 18.51 4.03 2.44
N TRP A 8 18.81 5.28 2.81
CA TRP A 8 17.81 6.28 3.17
C TRP A 8 16.91 6.69 2.00
N GLN A 9 17.48 6.81 0.79
CA GLN A 9 16.70 7.05 -0.42
C GLN A 9 15.73 5.90 -0.67
N PHE A 10 16.17 4.65 -0.52
CA PHE A 10 15.31 3.49 -0.74
C PHE A 10 14.13 3.43 0.24
N ILE A 11 14.39 3.69 1.52
CA ILE A 11 13.35 3.73 2.56
C ILE A 11 12.36 4.86 2.28
N PHE A 12 12.85 6.08 2.06
CA PHE A 12 11.98 7.25 1.88
C PHE A 12 11.15 7.20 0.59
N ASN A 13 11.70 6.62 -0.47
CA ASN A 13 10.98 6.42 -1.74
C ASN A 13 9.86 5.38 -1.57
N SER A 14 10.09 4.34 -0.77
CA SER A 14 9.09 3.31 -0.49
C SER A 14 7.89 3.83 0.32
N PHE A 15 8.11 4.71 1.29
CA PHE A 15 7.01 5.35 2.04
C PHE A 15 6.13 6.23 1.14
N ARG A 16 6.76 7.04 0.28
CA ARG A 16 6.02 7.92 -0.64
C ARG A 16 5.27 7.12 -1.71
N ALA A 17 5.90 6.08 -2.26
CA ALA A 17 5.25 5.17 -3.19
C ALA A 17 4.04 4.48 -2.55
N ALA A 18 4.14 4.03 -1.29
CA ALA A 18 3.02 3.41 -0.57
C ALA A 18 1.80 4.34 -0.49
N HIS A 19 2.01 5.62 -0.19
CA HIS A 19 0.92 6.60 -0.11
C HIS A 19 0.24 6.84 -1.46
N LEU A 20 1.03 6.93 -2.54
CA LEU A 20 0.49 7.14 -3.89
C LEU A 20 -0.33 5.93 -4.35
N CYS A 21 0.19 4.72 -4.13
CA CYS A 21 -0.53 3.47 -4.42
C CYS A 21 -1.82 3.36 -3.60
N ALA A 22 -1.77 3.68 -2.30
CA ALA A 22 -2.94 3.69 -1.43
C ALA A 22 -4.03 4.64 -1.93
N ALA A 23 -3.67 5.84 -2.38
CA ALA A 23 -4.62 6.81 -2.92
C ALA A 23 -5.29 6.33 -4.22
N GLY A 24 -4.53 5.67 -5.11
CA GLY A 24 -5.09 5.06 -6.32
C GLY A 24 -6.06 3.93 -6.01
N ILE A 25 -5.71 3.05 -5.06
CA ILE A 25 -6.58 1.95 -4.61
C ILE A 25 -7.86 2.50 -3.97
N ALA A 26 -7.75 3.52 -3.12
CA ALA A 26 -8.91 4.15 -2.48
C ALA A 26 -9.87 4.78 -3.51
N CYS A 27 -9.33 5.48 -4.51
CA CYS A 27 -10.12 6.06 -5.59
C CYS A 27 -10.87 4.97 -6.38
N LEU A 28 -10.20 3.85 -6.68
CA LEU A 28 -10.81 2.73 -7.41
C LEU A 28 -11.95 2.09 -6.62
N ILE A 29 -11.76 1.88 -5.31
CA ILE A 29 -12.79 1.32 -4.41
C ILE A 29 -14.02 2.23 -4.37
N ASN A 30 -13.80 3.54 -4.18
CA ASN A 30 -14.87 4.53 -4.14
C ASN A 30 -15.63 4.61 -5.48
N ARG A 31 -14.96 4.31 -6.61
CA ARG A 31 -15.59 4.24 -7.94
C ARG A 31 -16.40 2.96 -8.16
N ILE A 32 -15.91 1.81 -7.68
CA ILE A 32 -16.55 0.51 -7.88
C ILE A 32 -17.81 0.36 -7.00
N LYS A 33 -17.85 1.02 -5.82
CA LYS A 33 -18.99 1.01 -4.88
C LYS A 33 -19.48 -0.39 -4.49
N LYS A 34 -18.55 -1.33 -4.34
CA LYS A 34 -18.86 -2.70 -3.87
C LYS A 34 -18.56 -2.81 -2.37
N PRO A 35 -19.44 -3.44 -1.58
CA PRO A 35 -19.30 -3.52 -0.13
C PRO A 35 -18.09 -4.35 0.31
N LEU A 36 -17.63 -5.31 -0.52
CA LEU A 36 -16.46 -6.14 -0.27
C LEU A 36 -15.52 -6.06 -1.47
N VAL A 37 -14.29 -5.60 -1.24
CA VAL A 37 -13.24 -5.53 -2.26
C VAL A 37 -11.98 -6.21 -1.74
N THR A 38 -11.52 -7.24 -2.45
CA THR A 38 -10.23 -7.88 -2.21
C THR A 38 -9.23 -7.34 -3.21
N VAL A 39 -8.15 -6.72 -2.71
CA VAL A 39 -7.05 -6.22 -3.53
C VAL A 39 -5.89 -7.21 -3.41
N GLY A 40 -5.61 -7.91 -4.51
CA GLY A 40 -4.41 -8.73 -4.62
C GLY A 40 -3.20 -7.84 -4.83
N VAL A 41 -2.22 -7.92 -3.93
CA VAL A 41 -0.98 -7.14 -4.01
C VAL A 41 0.17 -8.11 -4.18
N ASP A 42 0.82 -8.04 -5.34
CA ASP A 42 2.02 -8.81 -5.66
C ASP A 42 3.11 -7.84 -6.13
N GLY A 43 4.32 -7.99 -5.58
CA GLY A 43 5.44 -7.15 -5.94
C GLY A 43 6.64 -7.35 -5.02
N SER A 44 7.83 -7.23 -5.62
CA SER A 44 9.11 -7.25 -4.91
C SER A 44 9.17 -6.17 -3.81
N VAL A 45 8.58 -5.00 -4.04
CA VAL A 45 8.49 -3.92 -3.04
C VAL A 45 7.72 -4.37 -1.79
N TYR A 46 6.62 -5.09 -1.97
CA TYR A 46 5.83 -5.65 -0.87
C TYR A 46 6.59 -6.74 -0.11
N ARG A 47 7.40 -7.53 -0.83
CA ARG A 47 8.22 -8.60 -0.26
C ARG A 47 9.46 -8.11 0.50
N PHE A 48 10.14 -7.09 -0.02
CA PHE A 48 11.40 -6.59 0.54
C PHE A 48 11.18 -5.58 1.68
N HIS A 49 9.97 -5.05 1.87
CA HIS A 49 9.66 -4.04 2.88
C HIS A 49 8.56 -4.53 3.82
N PRO A 50 8.89 -5.13 4.98
CA PRO A 50 7.89 -5.68 5.91
C PRO A 50 6.93 -4.60 6.45
N ASN A 51 7.36 -3.35 6.49
CA ASN A 51 6.52 -2.23 6.93
C ASN A 51 5.61 -1.66 5.83
N PHE A 52 5.89 -1.92 4.54
CA PHE A 52 5.19 -1.30 3.42
C PHE A 52 3.70 -1.67 3.40
N GLY A 53 3.39 -2.96 3.59
CA GLY A 53 2.01 -3.43 3.64
C GLY A 53 1.20 -2.78 4.77
N ARG A 54 1.80 -2.61 5.95
CA ARG A 54 1.15 -1.95 7.09
C ARG A 54 0.84 -0.48 6.81
N ILE A 55 1.80 0.26 6.27
CA ILE A 55 1.65 1.69 5.94
C ILE A 55 0.58 1.87 4.86
N MET A 56 0.63 1.04 3.83
CA MET A 56 -0.34 1.08 2.73
C MET A 56 -1.76 0.77 3.24
N ASN A 57 -1.93 -0.26 4.07
CA ASN A 57 -3.23 -0.61 4.63
C ASN A 57 -3.79 0.49 5.53
N ALA A 58 -2.95 1.08 6.39
CA ALA A 58 -3.34 2.21 7.22
C ALA A 58 -3.80 3.41 6.37
N LYS A 59 -3.10 3.71 5.27
CA LYS A 59 -3.45 4.84 4.40
C LYS A 59 -4.69 4.57 3.55
N ILE A 60 -4.89 3.35 3.08
CA ILE A 60 -6.12 2.94 2.39
C ILE A 60 -7.31 3.10 3.34
N SER A 61 -7.20 2.66 4.60
CA SER A 61 -8.26 2.81 5.59
C SER A 61 -8.60 4.27 5.94
N GLU A 62 -7.65 5.19 5.77
CA GLU A 62 -7.86 6.63 5.96
C GLU A 62 -8.57 7.29 4.77
N LEU A 63 -8.32 6.80 3.55
CA LEU A 63 -8.81 7.40 2.29
C LEU A 63 -10.09 6.76 1.75
N VAL A 64 -10.37 5.50 2.12
CA VAL A 64 -11.58 4.77 1.71
C VAL A 64 -12.77 5.19 2.57
N GLU A 65 -13.94 5.35 1.95
CA GLU A 65 -15.18 5.58 2.70
C GLU A 65 -15.51 4.40 3.61
N LYS A 66 -15.93 4.67 4.86
CA LYS A 66 -16.17 3.67 5.92
C LYS A 66 -17.17 2.55 5.56
N GLN A 67 -17.86 2.66 4.44
CA GLN A 67 -18.86 1.72 3.98
C GLN A 67 -18.25 0.50 3.25
N TYR A 68 -16.99 0.57 2.82
CA TYR A 68 -16.36 -0.49 2.02
C TYR A 68 -15.36 -1.29 2.86
N ARG A 69 -15.53 -2.61 2.88
CA ARG A 69 -14.58 -3.52 3.53
C ARG A 69 -13.49 -3.90 2.54
N VAL A 70 -12.25 -3.55 2.89
CA VAL A 70 -11.07 -3.82 2.06
C VAL A 70 -10.22 -4.92 2.69
N CYS A 71 -9.94 -5.95 1.92
CA CYS A 71 -8.99 -7.00 2.30
C CYS A 71 -7.78 -6.94 1.36
N LEU A 72 -6.59 -6.74 1.92
CA LEU A 72 -5.34 -6.87 1.17
C LEU A 72 -4.89 -8.34 1.22
N PHE A 73 -4.81 -8.98 0.07
CA PHE A 73 -4.27 -10.35 -0.05
C PHE A 73 -2.88 -10.29 -0.66
N SER A 74 -1.89 -10.84 0.04
CA SER A 74 -0.53 -11.02 -0.46
C SER A 74 -0.33 -12.53 -0.62
N GLY A 75 -0.11 -12.99 -1.85
CA GLY A 75 0.06 -14.41 -2.20
C GLY A 75 1.33 -15.08 -1.67
N TYR A 76 1.99 -14.48 -0.69
CA TYR A 76 3.20 -14.96 -0.03
C TYR A 76 3.00 -15.17 1.48
N ALA A 77 1.75 -15.12 1.96
CA ALA A 77 1.40 -15.51 3.33
C ALA A 77 1.49 -17.03 3.48
#